data_AF-A0A535ELE6-F1
#
_entry.id   AF-A0A535ELE6-F1
#
_cell.length_a   1.000
_cell.length_b   1.000
_cell.length_c   1.000
_cell.angle_alpha   90.00
_cell.angle_beta   90.00
_cell.angle_gamma   90.00
#
_symmetry.space_group_name_H-M   'P 1'
#
loop_
_entity.id
_entity.type
_entity.pdbx_description
1 polymer ?
#
loop_
_entity_poly.entity_id
_entity_poly.type
_entity_poly.pdbx_seq_one_letter_code
_entity_poly.pdbx_strand_id
1 'polypeptide(L)' 'MNPRIVIIGAGPTGLGAAYRLQELGYTNWAVYERSSFVGGLASSQTDAAGFTYDIGGHVMFSHY' A
#
# COMPACT_ATOMS: atom_id res chain seq x y z
N MET A 1 17.03 14.45 16.69
CA MET A 1 15.78 13.74 17.05
C MET A 1 15.27 13.04 15.80
N ASN A 2 14.77 11.81 15.90
CA ASN A 2 14.18 11.10 14.76
C ASN A 2 12.69 11.48 14.66
N PRO A 3 12.27 12.29 13.67
CA PRO A 3 10.89 12.77 13.59
C PRO A 3 9.91 11.59 13.49
N ARG A 4 8.75 11.71 14.15
CA ARG A 4 7.69 10.71 14.06
C ARG A 4 6.87 10.96 12.81
N ILE A 5 6.83 9.99 11.90
CA ILE A 5 6.10 10.09 10.63
C ILE A 5 4.89 9.15 10.66
N VAL A 6 3.72 9.68 10.33
CA VAL A 6 2.49 8.89 10.24
C VAL A 6 1.95 8.97 8.81
N ILE A 7 1.71 7.80 8.23
CA ILE A 7 1.10 7.64 6.90
C ILE A 7 -0.33 7.13 7.10
N ILE A 8 -1.30 7.80 6.50
CA ILE A 8 -2.71 7.38 6.53
C ILE A 8 -3.09 6.84 5.15
N GLY A 9 -3.44 5.56 5.10
CA GLY A 9 -3.76 4.81 3.88
C GLY A 9 -2.61 3.90 3.45
N ALA A 10 -2.92 2.61 3.25
CA ALA A 10 -1.99 1.59 2.74
C ALA A 10 -2.27 1.24 1.27
N GLY A 11 -2.66 2.23 0.46
CA GLY A 11 -2.63 2.13 -1.01
C GLY A 11 -1.20 2.28 -1.57
N PRO A 12 -1.00 2.20 -2.90
CA PRO A 12 0.32 2.24 -3.52
C PRO A 12 1.14 3.47 -3.13
N THR A 13 0.50 4.64 -2.99
CA THR A 13 1.16 5.88 -2.55
C THR A 13 1.69 5.77 -1.12
N GLY A 14 0.88 5.28 -0.18
CA GLY A 14 1.29 5.14 1.23
C GLY A 14 2.33 4.05 1.41
N LEU A 15 2.18 2.93 0.72
CA LEU A 15 3.16 1.85 0.69
C LEU A 15 4.49 2.30 0.07
N GLY A 16 4.46 3.10 -1.00
CA GLY A 16 5.67 3.69 -1.59
C GLY A 16 6.41 4.63 -0.64
N ALA A 17 5.67 5.47 0.10
CA ALA A 17 6.26 6.31 1.14
C ALA A 17 6.91 5.47 2.27
N ALA A 18 6.19 4.46 2.76
CA ALA A 18 6.70 3.55 3.80
C ALA A 18 7.95 2.78 3.32
N TYR A 19 7.92 2.28 2.10
CA TYR A 19 9.04 1.59 1.47
C TYR A 19 10.29 2.47 1.43
N ARG A 20 10.16 3.73 0.98
CA ARG A 20 11.30 4.65 0.91
C ARG A 20 11.82 5.04 2.30
N LEU A 21 10.96 5.22 3.29
CA LEU A 21 11.38 5.46 4.68
C LEU A 21 12.19 4.27 5.23
N GLN A 22 11.72 3.06 4.97
CA GLN A 22 12.42 1.84 5.36
C GLN A 22 13.79 1.73 4.67
N GLU A 23 13.85 1.96 3.37
CA GLU A 23 15.08 1.93 2.57
C GLU A 23 16.13 2.95 3.07
N LEU A 24 15.68 4.14 3.49
CA LEU A 24 16.53 5.19 4.04
C LEU A 24 16.93 4.97 5.51
N GLY A 25 16.48 3.88 6.14
CA GLY A 25 16.81 3.55 7.53
C GLY A 25 16.04 4.35 8.58
N TYR A 26 14.92 4.99 8.21
CA TYR A 26 14.04 5.63 9.19
C TYR A 26 13.36 4.55 10.04
N THR A 27 13.36 4.74 11.36
CA THR A 27 12.82 3.78 12.32
C THR A 27 11.59 4.29 13.10
N ASN A 28 11.25 5.57 12.99
CA ASN A 28 10.14 6.18 13.74
C ASN A 28 8.96 6.54 12.83
N TRP A 29 8.37 5.53 12.19
CA TRP A 29 7.22 5.71 11.31
C TRP A 29 6.16 4.61 11.50
N ALA A 30 4.93 4.93 11.13
CA ALA A 30 3.81 3.98 11.15
C ALA A 30 2.84 4.27 9.98
N VAL A 31 2.22 3.20 9.47
CA VAL A 31 1.14 3.25 8.47
C VAL A 31 -0.15 2.80 9.13
N TYR A 32 -1.22 3.56 8.97
CA TYR A 32 -2.56 3.16 9.41
C TYR A 32 -3.49 3.06 8.21
N GLU A 33 -4.14 1.91 8.07
CA GLU A 33 -5.15 1.64 7.06
C GLU A 33 -6.46 1.28 7.76
N ARG A 34 -7.57 1.77 7.22
CA ARG A 34 -8.91 1.48 7.77
C ARG A 34 -9.38 0.09 7.38
N SER A 35 -9.04 -0.33 6.16
CA SER A 35 -9.44 -1.60 5.57
C SER A 35 -8.70 -2.76 6.21
N SER A 36 -9.28 -3.95 6.16
CA SER A 36 -8.63 -5.19 6.62
C SER A 36 -7.56 -5.72 5.64
N PHE A 37 -7.28 -4.97 4.58
CA PHE A 37 -6.37 -5.33 3.49
C PHE A 37 -5.60 -4.08 3.04
N VAL A 38 -4.50 -4.31 2.32
CA VAL A 38 -3.66 -3.25 1.73
C VAL A 38 -3.86 -3.17 0.22
N GLY A 39 -3.34 -2.13 -0.42
CA GLY A 39 -3.41 -1.93 -1.87
C GLY A 39 -4.47 -0.93 -2.32
N GLY A 40 -5.41 -0.53 -1.45
CA GLY A 40 -6.42 0.47 -1.77
C GLY A 40 -7.17 0.12 -3.07
N LEU A 41 -7.25 1.06 -4.02
CA LEU A 41 -7.89 0.78 -5.31
C LEU A 41 -7.16 -0.28 -6.16
N ALA A 42 -5.88 -0.51 -5.91
CA ALA A 42 -5.06 -1.50 -6.60
C ALA A 42 -5.09 -2.89 -5.94
N SER A 43 -6.03 -3.14 -5.02
CA SER A 43 -6.19 -4.46 -4.40
C SER A 43 -6.98 -5.43 -5.29
N SER A 44 -6.67 -6.72 -5.16
CA SER A 44 -7.45 -7.83 -5.73
C SER A 44 -8.23 -8.56 -4.64
N GLN A 45 -9.37 -9.15 -5.00
CA GLN A 45 -10.15 -10.03 -4.12
C GLN A 45 -10.50 -11.32 -4.84
N THR A 46 -10.38 -12.45 -4.14
CA THR A 46 -10.79 -13.77 -4.63
C THR A 46 -12.11 -14.17 -3.99
N ASP A 47 -13.09 -14.56 -4.80
CA ASP A 47 -14.39 -15.00 -4.31
C ASP A 47 -14.38 -16.47 -3.85
N ALA A 48 -15.51 -16.95 -3.31
CA ALA A 48 -15.64 -18.33 -2.84
C ALA A 48 -15.62 -19.38 -3.96
N ALA A 49 -15.83 -18.97 -5.21
CA ALA A 49 -15.75 -19.84 -6.39
C ALA A 49 -14.33 -19.91 -6.97
N GLY A 50 -13.38 -19.15 -6.41
CA GLY A 50 -11.98 -19.15 -6.79
C GLY A 50 -11.61 -18.16 -7.90
N PHE A 51 -12.52 -17.25 -8.27
CA PHE A 51 -12.23 -16.21 -9.25
C PHE A 51 -11.65 -14.97 -8.57
N THR A 52 -10.61 -14.38 -9.18
CA THR A 52 -9.93 -13.18 -8.66
C THR A 52 -10.28 -11.96 -9.50
N TYR A 53 -10.60 -10.86 -8.82
CA TYR A 53 -11.03 -9.61 -9.43
C TYR A 53 -10.28 -8.41 -8.84
N ASP A 54 -10.01 -7.44 -9.69
CA ASP A 54 -9.54 -6.12 -9.30
C ASP A 54 -10.66 -5.09 -9.47
N ILE A 55 -10.45 -3.90 -8.93
CA ILE A 55 -11.35 -2.75 -9.16
C ILE A 55 -11.10 -2.16 -10.56
N GLY A 56 -11.64 -2.79 -11.60
CA GLY A 56 -11.66 -2.27 -12.97
C GLY A 56 -10.69 -2.92 -13.97
N GLY A 57 -9.86 -3.89 -13.55
CA GLY A 57 -8.90 -4.59 -14.42
C GLY A 57 -7.58 -3.82 -14.56
N HIS A 58 -6.85 -3.69 -13.46
CA HIS A 58 -5.62 -2.92 -13.43
C HIS A 58 -4.50 -3.59 -14.25
N VAL A 59 -3.74 -2.76 -14.96
CA VAL A 59 -2.48 -3.15 -15.60
C VAL A 59 -1.38 -2.19 -15.16
N MET A 60 -0.19 -2.71 -14.90
CA MET A 60 0.97 -1.90 -14.52
C MET A 60 1.86 -1.64 -15.74
N PHE A 61 2.17 -0.38 -15.99
CA PHE A 61 3.16 0.06 -16.97
C PHE A 61 4.06 1.10 -16.29
N SER A 62 5.28 0.68 -15.93
CA SER A 62 6.18 1.55 -15.18
C SER A 62 6.94 2.50 -16.09
N HIS A 63 7.24 3.67 -15.56
CA HIS A 63 8.21 4.62 -16.13
C HIS A 63 9.50 4.70 -15.28
N TYR A 64 9.58 3.91 -14.20
CA TYR A 64 10.64 3.90 -13.20
C TYR A 64 10.95 2.48 -12.72
#